data_AF-A0A7J8BB17-F1
#
_entry.id   AF-A0A7J8BB17-F1
#
_cell.length_a   1.000
_cell.length_b   1.000
_cell.length_c   1.000
_cell.angle_alpha   90.00
_cell.angle_beta   90.00
_cell.angle_gamma   90.00
#
_symmetry.space_group_name_H-M   'P 1'
#
loop_
_entity.id
_entity.type
_entity.pdbx_description
1 polymer ?
#
loop_
_entity_poly.entity_id
_entity_poly.type
_entity_poly.pdbx_seq_one_letter_code
_entity_poly.pdbx_strand_id
1 'polypeptide(L)'
;MPWLESVPIAVSNNIDEEELARLAQEGSEVNVIGIGTSMVTCPRQPSLGCVYKLVSVGGQPRMKLTEDPDKQTLPGSKAAFRLLGSDGSLLLDVLQLAEEPPPQAGQELRIWPRGARESCLVRPAQVEPLLHLWVQQGQLCKPLPSLAESRAFAQLSLSRLSPAHRRLEQPALYQVALSEKLQALVHRLRAGASL
;
A
#
# COMPACT_ATOMS: atom_id res chain seq x y z
N MET A 1 37.55 1.36 -35.33
CA MET A 1 36.64 0.18 -35.32
C MET A 1 35.28 0.66 -34.84
N PRO A 2 34.35 1.05 -35.74
CA PRO A 2 33.11 1.73 -35.35
C PRO A 2 32.23 0.96 -34.36
N TRP A 3 32.31 -0.37 -34.34
CA TRP A 3 31.56 -1.22 -33.41
C TRP A 3 32.05 -1.13 -31.96
N LEU A 4 33.32 -0.73 -31.73
CA LEU A 4 33.93 -0.70 -30.40
C LEU A 4 33.29 0.37 -29.51
N GLU A 5 32.90 1.50 -30.11
CA GLU A 5 32.23 2.62 -29.43
C GLU A 5 30.80 2.25 -28.95
N SER A 6 30.19 1.21 -29.53
CA SER A 6 28.85 0.73 -29.18
C SER A 6 28.83 -0.47 -28.22
N VAL A 7 29.99 -0.91 -27.74
CA VAL A 7 30.07 -2.07 -26.82
C VAL A 7 29.50 -1.67 -25.46
N PRO A 8 28.48 -2.39 -24.92
CA PRO A 8 27.89 -2.04 -23.64
C PRO A 8 28.87 -2.17 -22.47
N ILE A 9 28.89 -1.17 -21.59
CA ILE A 9 29.64 -1.17 -20.35
C ILE A 9 28.73 -1.64 -19.21
N ALA A 10 29.15 -2.70 -18.52
CA ALA A 10 28.43 -3.27 -17.36
C ALA A 10 29.24 -3.09 -16.07
N VAL A 11 28.56 -2.73 -14.98
CA VAL A 11 29.16 -2.55 -13.64
C VAL A 11 28.35 -3.28 -12.57
N SER A 12 28.98 -3.82 -11.52
CA SER A 12 28.26 -4.65 -10.55
C SER A 12 28.83 -4.73 -9.12
N ASN A 13 29.58 -3.73 -8.66
CA ASN A 13 30.26 -3.79 -7.36
C ASN A 13 29.70 -2.78 -6.36
N ASN A 14 29.16 -3.26 -5.23
CA ASN A 14 28.67 -2.45 -4.10
C ASN A 14 27.78 -1.26 -4.49
N ILE A 15 26.79 -1.52 -5.35
CA ILE A 15 25.87 -0.49 -5.85
C ILE A 15 24.66 -0.42 -4.92
N ASP A 16 24.47 0.70 -4.25
CA ASP A 16 23.26 1.05 -3.49
C ASP A 16 22.43 2.10 -4.24
N GLU A 17 21.41 2.67 -3.62
CA GLU A 17 20.54 3.66 -4.26
C GLU A 17 21.27 4.98 -4.61
N GLU A 18 22.28 5.38 -3.81
CA GLU A 18 23.05 6.59 -4.06
C GLU A 18 23.99 6.40 -5.25
N GLU A 19 24.73 5.30 -5.27
CA GLU A 19 25.62 4.94 -6.37
C GLU A 19 24.83 4.66 -7.65
N LEU A 20 23.66 4.02 -7.55
CA LEU A 20 22.75 3.83 -8.68
C LEU A 20 22.31 5.18 -9.25
N ALA A 21 21.93 6.14 -8.41
CA ALA A 21 21.54 7.47 -8.87
C ALA A 21 22.69 8.18 -9.58
N ARG A 22 23.93 8.05 -9.09
CA ARG A 22 25.13 8.60 -9.73
C ARG A 22 25.38 7.96 -11.11
N LEU A 23 25.29 6.63 -11.19
CA LEU A 23 25.52 5.87 -12.44
C LEU A 23 24.41 6.05 -13.47
N ALA A 24 23.19 6.40 -13.05
CA ALA A 24 22.04 6.63 -13.91
C ALA A 24 21.90 8.09 -14.39
N GLN A 25 22.76 9.01 -13.94
CA GLN A 25 22.76 10.40 -14.40
C GLN A 25 23.16 10.54 -15.88
N GLU A 26 22.69 11.61 -16.52
CA GLU A 26 23.10 11.98 -17.87
C GLU A 26 24.63 12.17 -17.93
N GLY A 27 25.28 11.57 -18.93
CA GLY A 27 26.74 11.59 -19.11
C GLY A 27 27.48 10.37 -18.54
N SER A 28 26.78 9.42 -17.93
CA SER A 28 27.34 8.11 -17.61
C SER A 28 27.41 7.22 -18.85
N GLU A 29 28.56 6.60 -19.10
CA GLU A 29 28.77 5.65 -20.21
C GLU A 29 28.31 4.22 -19.86
N VAL A 30 27.80 4.00 -18.64
CA VAL A 30 27.36 2.69 -18.17
C VAL A 30 26.01 2.32 -18.77
N ASN A 31 25.91 1.13 -19.36
CA ASN A 31 24.68 0.64 -19.99
C ASN A 31 23.94 -0.41 -19.16
N VAL A 32 24.66 -1.15 -18.30
CA VAL A 32 24.10 -2.23 -17.49
C VAL A 32 24.61 -2.13 -16.05
N ILE A 33 23.69 -2.20 -15.09
CA ILE A 33 23.99 -2.10 -13.67
C ILE A 33 23.52 -3.38 -12.97
N GLY A 34 24.46 -4.16 -12.45
CA GLY A 34 24.22 -5.34 -11.64
C GLY A 34 24.18 -5.01 -10.16
N ILE A 35 23.04 -5.21 -9.50
CA ILE A 35 22.88 -4.96 -8.06
C ILE A 35 22.72 -6.30 -7.36
N GLY A 36 23.61 -6.59 -6.41
CA GLY A 36 23.62 -7.84 -5.64
C GLY A 36 23.11 -7.63 -4.22
N THR A 37 24.06 -7.58 -3.28
CA THR A 37 23.81 -7.61 -1.82
C THR A 37 22.76 -6.59 -1.37
N SER A 38 22.86 -5.33 -1.76
CA SER A 38 21.94 -4.24 -1.35
C SER A 38 20.48 -4.53 -1.72
N MET A 39 20.22 -5.05 -2.93
CA MET A 39 18.88 -5.39 -3.40
C MET A 39 18.27 -6.58 -2.66
N VAL A 40 19.08 -7.57 -2.26
CA VAL A 40 18.59 -8.80 -1.62
C VAL A 40 18.49 -8.67 -0.10
N THR A 41 19.42 -7.94 0.53
CA THR A 41 19.47 -7.84 2.00
C THR A 41 18.72 -6.64 2.55
N CYS A 42 18.37 -5.66 1.71
CA CYS A 42 17.69 -4.42 2.12
C CYS A 42 18.34 -3.80 3.38
N PRO A 43 19.65 -3.46 3.35
CA PRO A 43 20.44 -3.25 4.57
C PRO A 43 19.92 -2.11 5.48
N ARG A 44 19.23 -1.11 4.91
CA ARG A 44 18.59 -0.02 5.68
C ARG A 44 17.37 -0.47 6.48
N GLN A 45 16.62 -1.45 5.97
CA GLN A 45 15.44 -2.02 6.61
C GLN A 45 15.25 -3.47 6.12
N PRO A 46 15.90 -4.46 6.75
CA PRO A 46 15.88 -5.85 6.29
C PRO A 46 14.55 -6.57 6.54
N SER A 47 13.57 -5.89 7.15
CA SER A 47 12.25 -6.45 7.44
C SER A 47 11.14 -5.42 7.30
N LEU A 48 10.00 -5.84 6.72
CA LEU A 48 8.83 -4.99 6.54
C LEU A 48 7.97 -4.85 7.81
N GLY A 49 8.08 -5.78 8.77
CA GLY A 49 7.27 -5.74 10.00
C GLY A 49 5.83 -6.22 9.84
N CYS A 50 5.52 -7.03 8.82
CA CYS A 50 4.18 -7.60 8.62
C CYS A 50 3.73 -8.47 9.81
N VAL A 51 2.44 -8.43 10.11
CA VAL A 51 1.83 -9.21 11.19
C VAL A 51 0.58 -9.94 10.73
N TYR A 52 0.33 -11.13 11.30
CA TYR A 52 -0.93 -11.84 11.19
C TYR A 52 -1.71 -11.74 12.51
N LYS A 53 -2.99 -11.33 12.45
CA LYS A 53 -3.83 -11.08 13.63
C LYS A 53 -5.26 -11.57 13.39
N LEU A 54 -5.83 -12.22 14.40
CA LEU A 54 -7.26 -12.55 14.44
C LEU A 54 -8.08 -11.27 14.60
N VAL A 55 -9.06 -11.06 13.72
CA VAL A 55 -9.95 -9.87 13.74
C VAL A 55 -11.41 -10.21 14.03
N SER A 56 -11.82 -11.47 13.88
CA SER A 56 -13.17 -11.95 14.17
C SER A 56 -13.18 -13.46 14.42
N VAL A 57 -14.04 -13.95 15.31
CA VAL A 57 -14.27 -15.38 15.57
C VAL A 57 -15.75 -15.62 15.86
N GLY A 58 -16.38 -16.59 15.18
CA GLY A 58 -17.82 -16.83 15.29
C GLY A 58 -18.67 -15.61 14.93
N GLY A 59 -18.20 -14.79 13.98
CA GLY A 59 -18.83 -13.52 13.62
C GLY A 59 -18.56 -12.36 14.59
N GLN A 60 -17.97 -12.62 15.76
CA GLN A 60 -17.73 -11.60 16.78
C GLN A 60 -16.37 -10.92 16.58
N PRO A 61 -16.33 -9.57 16.44
CA PRO A 61 -15.08 -8.83 16.28
C PRO A 61 -14.11 -9.01 17.45
N ARG A 62 -12.81 -9.08 17.15
CA ARG A 62 -11.72 -9.14 18.13
C ARG A 62 -10.74 -7.99 17.93
N MET A 63 -10.37 -7.35 19.03
CA MET A 63 -9.39 -6.26 19.07
C MET A 63 -8.36 -6.56 20.15
N LYS A 64 -7.07 -6.53 19.81
CA LYS A 64 -6.01 -6.52 20.80
C LYS A 64 -5.85 -5.10 21.33
N LEU A 65 -6.13 -4.93 22.62
CA LEU A 65 -5.80 -3.73 23.37
C LEU A 65 -4.35 -3.82 23.86
N THR A 66 -3.67 -2.69 23.85
CA THR A 66 -2.28 -2.53 24.25
C THR A 66 -2.06 -1.07 24.56
N GLU A 67 -1.18 -0.80 25.53
CA GLU A 67 -0.79 0.55 25.94
C GLU A 67 -0.16 1.33 24.78
N ASP A 68 0.61 0.63 23.94
CA ASP A 68 1.17 1.14 22.70
C ASP A 68 0.07 1.28 21.61
N PRO A 69 -0.36 2.51 21.25
CA PRO A 69 -1.44 2.73 20.29
C PRO A 69 -1.13 2.19 18.88
N ASP A 70 0.14 2.10 18.50
CA ASP A 70 0.58 1.63 17.18
C ASP A 70 0.48 0.11 17.07
N LYS A 71 0.46 -0.59 18.20
CA LYS A 71 0.26 -2.05 18.27
C LYS A 71 -1.21 -2.45 18.41
N GLN A 72 -2.13 -1.49 18.46
CA GLN A 72 -3.57 -1.79 18.51
C GLN A 72 -4.09 -2.24 17.15
N THR A 73 -4.78 -3.38 17.13
CA THR A 73 -5.32 -3.97 15.90
C THR A 73 -6.71 -3.40 15.57
N LEU A 74 -7.06 -3.26 14.30
CA LEU A 74 -8.43 -2.92 13.91
C LEU A 74 -9.36 -4.15 13.96
N PRO A 75 -10.51 -4.09 14.66
CA PRO A 75 -11.44 -5.20 14.80
C PRO A 75 -12.18 -5.52 13.50
N GLY A 76 -12.88 -6.67 13.50
CA GLY A 76 -13.89 -7.03 12.52
C GLY A 76 -13.33 -7.53 11.19
N SER A 77 -14.18 -8.23 10.43
CA SER A 77 -13.91 -8.49 9.02
C SER A 77 -14.01 -7.17 8.26
N LYS A 78 -13.07 -6.91 7.34
CA LYS A 78 -12.95 -5.60 6.69
C LYS A 78 -12.83 -5.74 5.18
N ALA A 79 -13.32 -4.73 4.48
CA ALA A 79 -13.02 -4.44 3.09
C ALA A 79 -12.12 -3.19 3.01
N ALA A 80 -11.30 -3.11 1.96
CA ALA A 80 -10.37 -2.02 1.73
C ALA A 80 -10.58 -1.45 0.33
N PHE A 81 -10.63 -0.12 0.24
CA PHE A 81 -10.89 0.60 -1.00
C PHE A 81 -9.90 1.74 -1.17
N ARG A 82 -9.46 1.97 -2.40
CA ARG A 82 -8.68 3.11 -2.79
C ARG A 82 -9.57 4.18 -3.40
N LEU A 83 -9.45 5.39 -2.90
CA LEU A 83 -10.19 6.55 -3.40
C LEU A 83 -9.30 7.34 -4.36
N LEU A 84 -9.83 7.65 -5.54
CA LEU A 84 -9.09 8.38 -6.58
C LEU A 84 -9.79 9.69 -6.94
N GLY A 85 -8.97 10.68 -7.31
CA GLY A 85 -9.39 11.95 -7.89
C GLY A 85 -9.83 11.80 -9.34
N SER A 86 -10.42 12.85 -9.91
CA SER A 86 -10.89 12.87 -11.31
C SER A 86 -9.74 12.76 -12.33
N ASP A 87 -8.54 13.16 -11.94
CA ASP A 87 -7.29 13.04 -12.69
C ASP A 87 -6.61 11.66 -12.54
N GLY A 88 -7.22 10.73 -11.81
CA GLY A 88 -6.65 9.42 -11.50
C GLY A 88 -5.58 9.45 -10.39
N SER A 89 -5.39 10.58 -9.72
CA SER A 89 -4.50 10.68 -8.56
C SER A 89 -5.03 9.86 -7.38
N LEU A 90 -4.10 9.27 -6.61
CA LEU A 90 -4.45 8.51 -5.42
C LEU A 90 -4.68 9.46 -4.25
N LEU A 91 -5.91 9.51 -3.72
CA LEU A 91 -6.25 10.39 -2.60
C LEU A 91 -5.87 9.74 -1.26
N LEU A 92 -6.44 8.57 -0.99
CA LEU A 92 -6.25 7.80 0.25
C LEU A 92 -6.85 6.40 0.11
N ASP A 93 -6.53 5.52 1.06
CA ASP A 93 -7.21 4.24 1.22
C ASP A 93 -8.20 4.28 2.40
N VAL A 94 -9.39 3.70 2.24
CA VAL A 94 -10.42 3.56 3.27
C VAL A 94 -10.57 2.09 3.65
N LEU A 95 -10.54 1.82 4.96
CA LEU A 95 -10.97 0.56 5.54
C LEU A 95 -12.40 0.70 6.06
N GLN A 96 -13.24 -0.28 5.73
CA GLN A 96 -14.62 -0.37 6.23
C GLN A 96 -14.92 -1.81 6.65
N LEU A 97 -16.00 -2.02 7.39
CA LEU A 97 -16.47 -3.37 7.72
C LEU A 97 -16.96 -4.08 6.45
N ALA A 98 -16.76 -5.40 6.38
CA ALA A 98 -17.06 -6.16 5.17
C ALA A 98 -18.55 -6.16 4.79
N GLU A 99 -19.43 -5.98 5.78
CA GLU A 99 -20.89 -5.87 5.61
C GLU A 99 -21.36 -4.47 5.17
N GLU A 100 -20.48 -3.47 5.16
CA GLU A 100 -20.83 -2.14 4.67
C GLU A 100 -20.98 -2.14 3.15
N PRO A 101 -21.97 -1.41 2.60
CA PRO A 101 -22.02 -1.22 1.16
C PRO A 101 -20.72 -0.57 0.68
N PRO A 102 -20.16 -1.01 -0.46
CA PRO A 102 -18.96 -0.39 -1.02
C PRO A 102 -19.16 1.11 -1.26
N PRO A 103 -18.11 1.93 -1.06
CA PRO A 103 -18.18 3.34 -1.41
C PRO A 103 -18.36 3.50 -2.92
N GLN A 104 -19.10 4.53 -3.32
CA GLN A 104 -19.40 4.79 -4.74
C GLN A 104 -18.72 6.06 -5.23
N ALA A 105 -18.34 6.05 -6.51
CA ALA A 105 -17.84 7.22 -7.20
C ALA A 105 -18.87 8.37 -7.17
N GLY A 106 -18.42 9.59 -6.93
CA GLY A 106 -19.26 10.80 -6.87
C GLY A 106 -20.09 10.95 -5.59
N GLN A 107 -20.14 9.93 -4.73
CA GLN A 107 -20.83 9.98 -3.45
C GLN A 107 -19.93 10.55 -2.36
N GLU A 108 -20.48 11.40 -1.50
CA GLU A 108 -19.76 11.91 -0.35
C GLU A 108 -19.65 10.85 0.75
N LEU A 109 -18.44 10.71 1.30
CA LEU A 109 -18.09 9.72 2.31
C LEU A 109 -17.51 10.44 3.51
N ARG A 110 -18.07 10.16 4.69
CA ARG A 110 -17.49 10.58 5.96
C ARG A 110 -16.45 9.56 6.41
N ILE A 111 -15.23 10.02 6.61
CA ILE A 111 -14.08 9.18 6.96
C ILE A 111 -13.34 9.73 8.17
N TRP A 112 -12.67 8.84 8.89
CA TRP A 112 -11.74 9.17 9.97
C TRP A 112 -10.32 8.81 9.57
N PRO A 113 -9.51 9.79 9.13
CA PRO A 113 -8.09 9.58 8.90
C PRO A 113 -7.42 8.98 10.13
N ARG A 114 -6.57 7.95 9.95
CA ARG A 114 -5.79 7.36 11.05
C ARG A 114 -4.97 8.44 11.75
N GLY A 115 -5.14 8.53 13.08
CA GLY A 115 -4.47 9.53 13.92
C GLY A 115 -5.22 10.86 14.05
N ALA A 116 -6.24 11.12 13.23
CA ALA A 116 -7.06 12.33 13.34
C ALA A 116 -8.07 12.22 14.50
N ARG A 117 -8.35 13.37 15.13
CA ARG A 117 -9.40 13.51 16.16
C ARG A 117 -10.79 13.71 15.54
N GLU A 118 -10.83 14.28 14.34
CA GLU A 118 -12.06 14.68 13.66
C GLU A 118 -12.23 13.93 12.34
N SER A 119 -13.47 13.76 11.93
CA SER A 119 -13.80 13.24 10.60
C SER A 119 -13.61 14.30 9.52
N CYS A 120 -13.35 13.87 8.30
CA CYS A 120 -13.49 14.71 7.11
C CYS A 120 -14.49 14.09 6.12
N LEU A 121 -14.94 14.91 5.17
CA LEU A 121 -15.77 14.49 4.05
C LEU A 121 -14.88 14.40 2.81
N VAL A 122 -15.01 13.30 2.06
CA VAL A 122 -14.33 13.08 0.79
C VAL A 122 -15.34 12.65 -0.26
N ARG A 123 -15.17 13.13 -1.49
CA ARG A 123 -15.97 12.73 -2.64
C ARG A 123 -15.05 12.16 -3.72
N PRO A 124 -14.81 10.85 -3.75
CA PRO A 124 -13.94 10.24 -4.75
C PRO A 124 -14.57 10.32 -6.14
N ALA A 125 -13.75 10.55 -7.17
CA ALA A 125 -14.20 10.41 -8.55
C ALA A 125 -14.21 8.94 -8.99
N GLN A 126 -13.33 8.11 -8.43
CA GLN A 126 -13.31 6.66 -8.65
C GLN A 126 -13.00 5.92 -7.36
N VAL A 127 -13.46 4.68 -7.28
CA VAL A 127 -13.27 3.78 -6.13
C VAL A 127 -12.76 2.44 -6.65
N GLU A 128 -11.59 2.02 -6.18
CA GLU A 128 -10.98 0.74 -6.53
C GLU A 128 -10.96 -0.20 -5.31
N PRO A 129 -11.56 -1.41 -5.36
CA PRO A 129 -11.40 -2.39 -4.28
C PRO A 129 -9.97 -2.95 -4.27
N LEU A 130 -9.36 -3.06 -3.09
CA LEU A 130 -7.96 -3.50 -2.94
C LEU A 130 -7.82 -5.00 -2.64
N LEU A 131 -8.83 -5.60 -1.99
CA LEU A 131 -8.83 -7.02 -1.65
C LEU A 131 -9.72 -7.77 -2.64
N HIS A 132 -9.13 -8.73 -3.34
CA HIS A 132 -9.84 -9.58 -4.28
C HIS A 132 -9.88 -11.03 -3.80
N LEU A 133 -11.00 -11.71 -4.05
CA LEU A 133 -11.14 -13.14 -3.77
C LEU A 133 -10.25 -13.94 -4.73
N TRP A 134 -9.25 -14.63 -4.17
CA TRP A 134 -8.35 -15.51 -4.91
C TRP A 134 -8.63 -16.99 -4.64
N VAL A 135 -8.90 -17.32 -3.37
CA VAL A 135 -9.16 -18.69 -2.92
C VAL A 135 -10.49 -18.71 -2.18
N GLN A 136 -11.37 -19.62 -2.56
CA GLN A 136 -12.63 -19.91 -1.87
C GLN A 136 -12.73 -21.41 -1.63
N GLN A 137 -12.94 -21.82 -0.38
CA GLN A 137 -13.07 -23.24 -0.01
C GLN A 137 -11.92 -24.13 -0.52
N GLY A 138 -10.69 -23.62 -0.48
CA GLY A 138 -9.49 -24.34 -0.90
C GLY A 138 -9.26 -24.38 -2.42
N GLN A 139 -10.11 -23.73 -3.22
CA GLN A 139 -9.98 -23.67 -4.67
C GLN A 139 -9.66 -22.25 -5.16
N LEU A 140 -8.79 -22.15 -6.16
CA LEU A 140 -8.53 -20.89 -6.84
C LEU A 140 -9.77 -20.47 -7.66
N CYS A 141 -10.24 -19.23 -7.46
CA CYS A 141 -11.40 -18.69 -8.17
C CYS A 141 -11.06 -18.12 -9.55
N LYS A 142 -9.78 -17.86 -9.81
CA LYS A 142 -9.27 -17.23 -11.03
C LYS A 142 -7.77 -17.56 -11.25
N PRO A 143 -7.26 -17.49 -12.49
CA PRO A 143 -5.85 -17.74 -12.78
C PRO A 143 -4.96 -16.66 -12.15
N LEU A 144 -3.75 -17.06 -11.73
CA LEU A 144 -2.73 -16.13 -11.23
C LEU A 144 -2.23 -15.24 -12.39
N PRO A 145 -1.92 -13.95 -12.11
CA PRO A 145 -1.35 -13.08 -13.12
C PRO A 145 0.07 -13.54 -13.45
N SER A 146 0.47 -13.35 -14.70
CA SER A 146 1.83 -13.53 -15.14
C SER A 146 2.78 -12.49 -14.52
N LEU A 147 4.08 -12.75 -14.59
CA LEU A 147 5.10 -11.78 -14.19
C LEU A 147 5.04 -10.49 -15.02
N ALA A 148 4.73 -10.59 -16.32
CA ALA A 148 4.60 -9.43 -17.19
C ALA A 148 3.41 -8.55 -16.80
N GLU A 149 2.24 -9.15 -16.53
CA GLU A 149 1.06 -8.44 -16.05
C GLU A 149 1.33 -7.79 -14.69
N SER A 150 1.97 -8.51 -13.77
CA SER A 150 2.31 -8.00 -12.44
C SER A 150 3.30 -6.83 -12.52
N ARG A 151 4.30 -6.91 -13.41
CA ARG A 151 5.26 -5.82 -13.66
C ARG A 151 4.57 -4.60 -14.26
N ALA A 152 3.73 -4.79 -15.27
CA ALA A 152 2.97 -3.70 -15.89
C ALA A 152 2.04 -3.01 -14.89
N PHE A 153 1.35 -3.79 -14.04
CA PHE A 153 0.51 -3.26 -12.98
C PHE A 153 1.31 -2.46 -11.95
N ALA A 154 2.49 -2.94 -11.53
CA ALA A 154 3.36 -2.21 -10.60
C ALA A 154 3.85 -0.89 -11.20
N GLN A 155 4.27 -0.88 -12.48
CA GLN A 155 4.71 0.33 -13.18
C GLN A 155 3.57 1.36 -13.30
N LEU A 156 2.36 0.91 -13.66
CA LEU A 156 1.17 1.77 -13.71
C LEU A 156 0.81 2.32 -12.33
N SER A 157 0.89 1.50 -11.28
CA SER A 157 0.59 1.94 -9.91
C SER A 157 1.58 3.00 -9.43
N LEU A 158 2.88 2.79 -9.70
CA LEU A 158 3.93 3.77 -9.40
C LEU A 158 3.74 5.06 -10.21
N SER A 159 3.32 4.98 -11.47
CA SER A 159 3.09 6.17 -12.31
C SER A 159 1.91 7.01 -11.85
N ARG A 160 0.98 6.46 -11.07
CA ARG A 160 -0.17 7.17 -10.47
C ARG A 160 0.13 7.83 -9.11
N LEU A 161 1.18 7.40 -8.41
CA LEU A 161 1.55 8.00 -7.12
C LEU A 161 2.02 9.45 -7.29
N SER A 162 1.75 10.34 -6.33
CA SER A 162 2.29 11.70 -6.40
C SER A 162 3.84 11.69 -6.28
N PRO A 163 4.56 12.68 -6.82
CA PRO A 163 5.99 12.81 -6.59
C PRO A 163 6.36 12.83 -5.10
N ALA A 164 5.51 13.44 -4.25
CA ALA A 164 5.74 13.52 -2.81
C ALA A 164 5.72 12.14 -2.12
N HIS A 165 4.91 11.19 -2.61
CA HIS A 165 4.84 9.81 -2.14
C HIS A 165 5.93 8.91 -2.75
N ARG A 166 6.52 9.29 -3.89
CA ARG A 166 7.60 8.54 -4.55
C ARG A 166 9.00 8.87 -4.03
N ARG A 167 9.15 9.90 -3.18
CA ARG A 167 10.45 10.26 -2.59
C ARG A 167 10.98 9.12 -1.74
N LEU A 168 12.28 8.82 -1.89
CA LEU A 168 12.96 7.82 -1.06
C LEU A 168 13.22 8.34 0.36
N GLU A 169 13.48 9.64 0.49
CA GLU A 169 13.73 10.30 1.77
C GLU A 169 12.55 11.20 2.14
N GLN A 170 12.10 11.05 3.39
CA GLN A 170 11.00 11.82 3.98
C GLN A 170 9.77 11.93 3.04
N PRO A 171 9.23 10.79 2.56
CA PRO A 171 8.03 10.80 1.73
C PRO A 171 6.86 11.42 2.49
N ALA A 172 5.93 12.03 1.75
CA ALA A 172 4.65 12.40 2.33
C ALA A 172 3.93 11.14 2.86
N LEU A 173 3.20 11.27 3.98
CA LEU A 173 2.41 10.16 4.49
C LEU A 173 1.24 9.88 3.53
N TYR A 174 1.09 8.61 3.17
CA TYR A 174 -0.10 8.17 2.43
C TYR A 174 -1.22 7.88 3.43
N GLN A 175 -2.34 8.58 3.29
CA GLN A 175 -3.40 8.52 4.28
C GLN A 175 -4.19 7.22 4.17
N VAL A 176 -4.40 6.59 5.32
CA VAL A 176 -5.41 5.53 5.49
C VAL A 176 -6.49 6.05 6.42
N ALA A 177 -7.75 5.81 6.09
CA ALA A 177 -8.90 6.25 6.88
C ALA A 177 -9.85 5.10 7.21
N LEU A 178 -10.69 5.31 8.21
CA LEU A 178 -11.73 4.36 8.64
C LEU A 178 -13.10 4.89 8.24
N SER A 179 -14.01 4.00 7.87
CA SER A 179 -15.43 4.30 7.77
C SER A 179 -16.00 4.72 9.12
N GLU A 180 -17.14 5.41 9.11
CA GLU A 180 -17.85 5.79 10.32
C GLU A 180 -18.19 4.58 11.20
N LYS A 181 -18.68 3.48 10.62
CA LYS A 181 -19.04 2.28 11.39
C LYS A 181 -17.82 1.57 11.96
N LEU A 182 -16.72 1.47 11.20
CA LEU A 182 -15.49 0.87 11.70
C LEU A 182 -14.88 1.71 12.83
N GLN A 183 -14.89 3.04 12.70
CA GLN A 183 -14.46 3.96 13.75
C GLN A 183 -15.31 3.80 15.02
N ALA A 184 -16.64 3.73 14.88
CA ALA A 184 -17.55 3.50 15.99
C ALA A 184 -17.30 2.15 16.69
N LEU A 185 -17.02 1.08 15.93
CA LEU A 185 -16.66 -0.23 16.48
C LEU A 185 -15.36 -0.18 17.28
N VAL A 186 -14.33 0.50 16.75
CA VAL A 186 -13.06 0.71 17.45
C VAL A 186 -13.28 1.42 18.79
N HIS A 187 -14.07 2.51 18.81
CA HIS A 187 -14.38 3.23 20.04
C HIS A 187 -15.14 2.37 21.05
N ARG A 188 -16.15 1.61 20.59
CA ARG A 188 -16.96 0.72 21.45
C ARG A 188 -16.10 -0.33 22.15
N LEU A 189 -15.24 -1.02 21.39
CA LEU A 189 -14.39 -2.08 21.94
C LEU A 189 -13.28 -1.53 22.83
N ARG A 190 -12.77 -0.33 22.57
CA ARG A 190 -11.83 0.37 23.46
C ARG A 190 -12.47 0.77 24.78
N ALA A 191 -13.74 1.17 24.77
CA ALA A 191 -14.48 1.53 25.98
C ALA A 191 -14.91 0.33 26.85
N GLY A 192 -14.59 -0.91 26.43
CA GLY A 192 -14.93 -2.11 27.18
C GLY A 192 -16.42 -2.49 27.12
N ALA A 193 -17.19 -1.90 26.21
CA ALA A 193 -18.59 -2.27 26.03
C ALA A 193 -18.68 -3.67 25.40
N SER A 194 -19.32 -4.61 26.11
CA SER A 194 -19.63 -5.95 25.61
C SER A 194 -20.59 -5.90 24.41
N LEU A 195 -20.44 -6.86 23.50
CA LEU A 195 -21.28 -7.09 22.32
C LEU A 195 -22.70 -7.53 22.69
#